data_AF-A0A8T3S103-F1
#
_entry.id   AF-A0A8T3S103-F1
#
_cell.length_a   1.000
_cell.length_b   1.000
_cell.length_c   1.000
_cell.angle_alpha   90.00
_cell.angle_beta   90.00
_cell.angle_gamma   90.00
#
_symmetry.space_group_name_H-M   'P 1'
#
loop_
_entity.id
_entity.type
_entity.pdbx_description
1 polymer ?
#
loop_
_entity_poly.entity_id
_entity_poly.type
_entity_poly.pdbx_seq_one_letter_code
_entity_poly.pdbx_strand_id
1 'polypeptide(L)'
;MRTVFLCVTILLGVITFLVVLNTRNESRIYASINIRFFAACPVLVVMWAGVFALFPNEEQPLWHCLLMLIPILLFALYGAWFESSAERAGLSKRAFAIVVVNKNGKTLSFKQAWSRNFWKLLLLPLAPLSLYLAGRDARRQSLHDRMANTFVMWKDPRFDNKDQESGYKVEYK
;
A
#
# COMPACT_ATOMS: atom_id res chain seq x y z
N MET A 1 7.25 -30.36 3.51
CA MET A 1 7.72 -28.96 3.35
C MET A 1 6.62 -28.02 2.84
N ARG A 2 5.95 -28.36 1.73
CA ARG A 2 4.83 -27.55 1.16
C ARG A 2 3.67 -27.30 2.11
N THR A 3 3.20 -28.33 2.85
CA THR A 3 2.10 -28.17 3.81
C THR A 3 2.44 -27.21 4.94
N VAL A 4 3.66 -27.27 5.47
CA VAL A 4 4.13 -26.36 6.52
C VAL A 4 4.20 -24.93 5.98
N PHE A 5 4.75 -24.74 4.77
CA PHE A 5 4.81 -23.43 4.12
C PHE A 5 3.42 -22.83 3.89
N LEU A 6 2.47 -23.65 3.40
CA LEU A 6 1.08 -23.25 3.19
C LEU A 6 0.37 -22.87 4.51
N CYS A 7 0.57 -23.67 5.56
CA CYS A 7 0.01 -23.35 6.88
C CYS A 7 0.56 -22.02 7.43
N VAL A 8 1.87 -21.77 7.25
CA VAL A 8 2.50 -20.51 7.69
C VAL A 8 1.96 -19.31 6.90
N THR A 9 1.81 -19.40 5.58
CA THR A 9 1.29 -18.29 4.77
C THR A 9 -0.17 -18.00 5.09
N ILE A 10 -1.00 -19.03 5.27
CA ILE A 10 -2.39 -18.88 5.71
C ILE A 10 -2.44 -18.21 7.09
N LEU A 11 -1.64 -18.70 8.06
CA LEU A 11 -1.60 -18.14 9.40
C LEU A 11 -1.18 -16.66 9.39
N LEU A 12 -0.13 -16.30 8.64
CA LEU A 12 0.30 -14.91 8.47
C LEU A 12 -0.78 -14.04 7.81
N GLY A 13 -1.50 -14.59 6.83
CA GLY A 13 -2.64 -13.94 6.18
C GLY A 13 -3.78 -13.66 7.16
N VAL A 14 -4.15 -14.65 7.97
CA VAL A 14 -5.19 -14.51 9.01
C VAL A 14 -4.77 -13.49 10.06
N ILE A 15 -3.54 -13.57 10.58
CA ILE A 15 -3.01 -12.59 11.55
C ILE A 15 -3.07 -11.18 10.96
N THR A 16 -2.64 -11.01 9.71
CA THR A 16 -2.68 -9.72 9.02
C THR A 16 -4.11 -9.20 8.93
N PHE A 17 -5.07 -10.06 8.56
CA PHE A 17 -6.47 -9.70 8.48
C PHE A 17 -7.05 -9.30 9.84
N LEU A 18 -6.74 -10.04 10.90
CA LEU A 18 -7.17 -9.71 12.26
C LEU A 18 -6.57 -8.38 12.75
N VAL A 19 -5.30 -8.11 12.47
CA VAL A 19 -4.65 -6.82 12.78
C VAL A 19 -5.38 -5.69 12.07
N VAL A 20 -5.71 -5.87 10.79
CA VAL A 20 -6.49 -4.89 10.02
C VAL A 20 -7.83 -4.67 10.72
N LEU A 21 -8.65 -5.71 10.91
CA LEU A 21 -9.98 -5.57 11.54
C LEU A 21 -9.94 -4.90 12.93
N ASN A 22 -8.89 -5.16 13.72
CA ASN A 22 -8.76 -4.61 15.07
C ASN A 22 -8.19 -3.17 15.11
N THR A 23 -7.80 -2.57 13.97
CA THR A 23 -7.28 -1.20 14.00
C THR A 23 -8.39 -0.16 14.22
N ARG A 24 -8.39 0.47 15.41
CA ARG A 24 -9.25 1.62 15.73
C ARG A 24 -8.82 2.84 14.91
N ASN A 25 -9.73 3.37 14.10
CA ASN A 25 -9.46 4.42 13.12
C ASN A 25 -10.38 5.63 13.32
N GLU A 26 -9.88 6.64 14.05
CA GLU A 26 -10.58 7.92 14.24
C GLU A 26 -9.84 9.10 13.61
N SER A 27 -8.90 8.86 12.67
CA SER A 27 -8.28 9.97 11.94
C SER A 27 -9.20 10.43 10.80
N ARG A 28 -9.56 11.71 10.81
CA ARG A 28 -10.32 12.36 9.74
C ARG A 28 -9.45 12.79 8.56
N ILE A 29 -8.14 12.84 8.76
CA ILE A 29 -7.15 13.26 7.75
C ILE A 29 -6.51 12.05 7.08
N TYR A 30 -5.96 11.13 7.87
CA TYR A 30 -5.23 9.98 7.36
C TYR A 30 -6.16 8.81 7.07
N ALA A 31 -5.93 8.17 5.94
CA ALA A 31 -6.70 7.01 5.56
C ALA A 31 -6.47 5.87 6.54
N SER A 32 -7.59 5.31 6.98
CA SER A 32 -7.66 4.13 7.84
C SER A 32 -6.88 2.96 7.22
N ILE A 33 -6.19 2.17 8.05
CA ILE A 33 -5.41 1.00 7.58
C ILE A 33 -6.30 0.01 6.86
N ASN A 34 -7.55 -0.13 7.29
CA ASN A 34 -8.52 -1.06 6.72
C ASN A 34 -8.87 -0.65 5.31
N ILE A 35 -9.15 0.63 5.12
CA ILE A 35 -9.45 1.20 3.82
C ILE A 35 -8.24 1.08 2.88
N ARG A 36 -7.03 1.33 3.40
CA ARG A 36 -5.80 1.14 2.62
C ARG A 36 -5.58 -0.32 2.19
N PHE A 37 -5.88 -1.27 3.09
CA PHE A 37 -5.79 -2.70 2.83
C PHE A 37 -6.80 -3.13 1.77
N PHE A 38 -8.08 -2.81 1.95
CA PHE A 38 -9.14 -3.14 0.98
C PHE A 38 -8.94 -2.45 -0.38
N ALA A 39 -8.44 -1.21 -0.40
CA ALA A 39 -8.08 -0.53 -1.65
C ALA A 39 -6.93 -1.21 -2.39
N ALA A 40 -6.06 -1.95 -1.71
CA ALA A 40 -4.99 -2.72 -2.35
C ALA A 40 -5.45 -4.11 -2.83
N CYS A 41 -6.48 -4.70 -2.22
CA CYS A 41 -6.95 -6.06 -2.51
C CYS A 41 -7.27 -6.32 -3.99
N PRO A 42 -8.09 -5.52 -4.70
CA PRO A 42 -8.44 -5.80 -6.10
C PRO A 42 -7.21 -5.92 -6.98
N VAL A 43 -6.25 -5.04 -6.74
CA VAL A 43 -5.02 -4.94 -7.51
C VAL A 43 -4.09 -6.12 -7.23
N LEU A 44 -3.97 -6.52 -5.96
CA LEU A 44 -3.19 -7.71 -5.59
C LEU A 44 -3.84 -8.99 -6.15
N VAL A 45 -5.17 -9.09 -6.13
CA VAL A 45 -5.90 -10.22 -6.71
C VAL A 45 -5.65 -10.32 -8.21
N VAL A 46 -5.78 -9.20 -8.95
CA VAL A 46 -5.48 -9.17 -10.39
C VAL A 46 -4.02 -9.55 -10.66
N MET A 47 -3.08 -9.04 -9.86
CA MET A 47 -1.66 -9.38 -9.98
C MET A 47 -1.41 -10.88 -9.76
N TRP A 48 -1.92 -11.46 -8.67
CA TRP A 48 -1.73 -12.87 -8.34
C TRP A 48 -2.44 -13.80 -9.32
N ALA A 49 -3.64 -13.43 -9.79
CA ALA A 49 -4.35 -14.18 -10.84
C ALA A 49 -3.56 -14.17 -12.16
N GLY A 50 -2.98 -13.03 -12.54
CA GLY A 50 -2.11 -12.93 -13.72
C GLY A 50 -0.85 -13.79 -13.59
N VAL A 51 -0.19 -13.77 -12.42
CA VAL A 51 0.96 -14.65 -12.15
C VAL A 51 0.55 -16.13 -12.26
N PHE A 52 -0.56 -16.53 -11.63
CA PHE A 52 -1.05 -17.91 -11.70
C PHE A 52 -1.39 -18.35 -13.13
N ALA A 53 -2.03 -17.47 -13.92
CA ALA A 53 -2.38 -17.76 -15.30
C ALA A 53 -1.15 -17.88 -16.22
N LEU A 54 -0.10 -17.08 -15.99
CA LEU A 54 1.15 -17.12 -16.75
C LEU A 54 2.05 -18.29 -16.37
N PHE A 55 1.93 -18.79 -15.13
CA PHE A 55 2.75 -19.87 -14.59
C PHE A 55 1.87 -20.98 -13.97
N PRO A 56 1.09 -21.72 -14.79
CA PRO A 56 0.13 -22.71 -14.28
C PRO A 56 0.78 -23.99 -13.76
N ASN A 57 1.98 -24.34 -14.24
CA ASN A 57 2.68 -25.56 -13.84
C ASN A 57 3.60 -25.29 -12.64
N GLU A 58 3.69 -26.26 -11.73
CA GLU A 58 4.45 -26.13 -10.47
C GLU A 58 5.93 -26.48 -10.63
N GLU A 59 6.29 -27.27 -11.65
CA GLU A 59 7.67 -27.61 -11.99
C GLU A 59 8.19 -26.66 -13.07
N GLN A 60 8.65 -25.49 -12.64
CA GLN A 60 9.21 -24.49 -13.53
C GLN A 60 10.73 -24.42 -13.35
N PRO A 61 11.53 -24.46 -14.44
CA PRO A 61 12.96 -24.21 -14.36
C PRO A 61 13.26 -22.79 -13.86
N LEU A 62 14.42 -22.60 -13.23
CA LEU A 62 14.84 -21.38 -12.52
C LEU A 62 14.67 -20.07 -13.29
N TRP A 63 14.74 -20.08 -14.63
CA TRP A 63 14.56 -18.87 -15.44
C TRP A 63 13.14 -18.29 -15.38
N HIS A 64 12.12 -19.10 -15.04
CA HIS A 64 10.77 -18.60 -14.79
C HIS A 64 10.71 -17.69 -13.56
N CYS A 65 11.56 -17.92 -12.56
CA CYS A 65 11.67 -17.02 -11.39
C CYS A 65 12.10 -15.60 -11.82
N LEU A 66 12.96 -15.49 -12.84
CA LEU A 66 13.35 -14.19 -13.40
C LEU A 66 12.18 -13.54 -14.16
N LEU A 67 11.38 -14.32 -14.88
CA LEU A 67 10.19 -13.80 -15.57
C LEU A 67 9.10 -13.32 -14.59
N MET A 68 9.00 -13.89 -13.39
CA MET A 68 8.08 -13.42 -12.35
C MET A 68 8.40 -12.00 -11.87
N LEU A 69 9.64 -11.52 -12.06
CA LEU A 69 10.01 -10.15 -11.71
C LEU A 69 9.34 -9.12 -12.64
N ILE A 70 9.05 -9.48 -13.89
CA ILE A 70 8.43 -8.58 -14.88
C ILE A 70 7.05 -8.08 -14.42
N PRO A 71 6.05 -8.92 -14.11
CA PRO A 71 4.74 -8.45 -13.66
C PRO A 71 4.83 -7.68 -12.33
N ILE A 72 5.76 -8.05 -11.45
CA ILE A 72 5.99 -7.36 -10.18
C ILE A 72 6.52 -5.94 -10.40
N LEU A 73 7.50 -5.78 -11.31
CA LEU A 73 8.06 -4.48 -11.67
C LEU A 73 7.04 -3.61 -12.42
N LEU A 74 6.29 -4.19 -13.35
CA LEU A 74 5.18 -3.49 -14.02
C LEU A 74 4.14 -3.01 -13.01
N PHE A 75 3.87 -3.82 -11.98
CA PHE A 75 2.97 -3.43 -10.92
C PHE A 75 3.49 -2.25 -10.09
N ALA A 76 4.78 -2.24 -9.74
CA ALA A 76 5.41 -1.11 -9.08
C ALA A 76 5.42 0.15 -9.96
N LEU A 77 5.65 0.00 -11.28
CA LEU A 77 5.61 1.09 -12.26
C LEU A 77 4.21 1.67 -12.39
N TYR A 78 3.19 0.82 -12.50
CA TYR A 78 1.79 1.23 -12.48
C TYR A 78 1.50 2.07 -11.24
N GLY A 79 1.88 1.59 -10.06
CA GLY A 79 1.72 2.33 -8.81
C GLY A 79 2.42 3.68 -8.84
N ALA A 80 3.68 3.73 -9.28
CA ALA A 80 4.48 4.94 -9.33
C ALA A 80 3.91 5.98 -10.31
N TRP A 81 3.43 5.54 -11.48
CA TRP A 81 2.83 6.39 -12.49
C TRP A 81 1.57 7.08 -11.98
N PHE A 82 0.61 6.32 -11.44
CA PHE A 82 -0.64 6.88 -10.94
C PHE A 82 -0.47 7.71 -9.67
N GLU A 83 0.46 7.34 -8.79
CA GLU A 83 0.70 8.09 -7.55
C GLU A 83 1.47 9.41 -7.79
N SER A 84 2.19 9.53 -8.91
CA SER A 84 2.86 10.78 -9.32
C SER A 84 2.08 11.63 -10.32
N SER A 85 0.95 11.15 -10.82
CA SER A 85 0.07 11.91 -11.72
C SER A 85 -0.84 12.87 -10.95
N ALA A 86 -1.61 13.69 -11.68
CA ALA A 86 -2.62 14.58 -11.09
C ALA A 86 -3.67 13.83 -10.24
N GLU A 87 -3.88 12.54 -10.51
CA GLU A 87 -4.83 11.68 -9.78
C GLU A 87 -4.34 11.30 -8.38
N ARG A 88 -3.02 11.33 -8.14
CA ARG A 88 -2.37 11.03 -6.84
C ARG A 88 -2.70 9.63 -6.27
N ALA A 89 -3.34 8.77 -7.05
CA ALA A 89 -3.85 7.48 -6.62
C ALA A 89 -4.16 6.59 -7.82
N GLY A 90 -3.93 5.28 -7.67
CA GLY A 90 -4.40 4.27 -8.62
C GLY A 90 -5.92 4.10 -8.60
N LEU A 91 -6.45 3.44 -9.62
CA LEU A 91 -7.90 3.25 -9.82
C LEU A 91 -8.62 2.73 -8.56
N SER A 92 -8.11 1.67 -7.94
CA SER A 92 -8.72 1.09 -6.75
C SER A 92 -8.69 2.07 -5.56
N LYS A 93 -7.58 2.80 -5.37
CA LYS A 93 -7.45 3.80 -4.29
C LYS A 93 -8.42 4.96 -4.48
N ARG A 94 -8.63 5.40 -5.72
CA ARG A 94 -9.61 6.46 -6.05
C ARG A 94 -11.04 6.03 -5.71
N ALA A 95 -11.39 4.76 -5.91
CA ALA A 95 -12.70 4.22 -5.54
C ALA A 95 -12.98 4.31 -4.02
N PHE A 96 -11.94 4.30 -3.19
CA PHE A 96 -12.04 4.50 -1.75
C PHE A 96 -11.83 5.96 -1.31
N ALA A 97 -11.81 6.91 -2.25
CA ALA A 97 -11.58 8.34 -1.99
C ALA A 97 -10.29 8.64 -1.19
N ILE A 98 -9.22 7.89 -1.45
CA ILE A 98 -7.91 8.11 -0.82
C ILE A 98 -6.85 8.52 -1.85
N VAL A 99 -5.92 9.37 -1.41
CA VAL A 99 -4.82 9.90 -2.22
C VAL A 99 -3.48 9.73 -1.51
N VAL A 100 -2.41 9.65 -2.29
CA VAL A 100 -1.03 9.56 -1.79
C VAL A 100 -0.33 10.90 -2.01
N VAL A 101 0.23 11.46 -0.96
CA VAL A 101 0.89 12.78 -0.98
C VAL A 101 2.21 12.77 -0.25
N ASN A 102 3.03 13.79 -0.52
CA ASN A 102 4.25 14.04 0.24
C ASN A 102 3.96 14.77 1.57
N LYS A 103 5.02 15.04 2.33
CA LYS A 103 4.95 15.77 3.61
C LYS A 103 4.28 17.16 3.57
N ASN A 104 4.19 17.77 2.39
CA ASN A 104 3.57 19.08 2.19
C ASN A 104 2.15 18.95 1.59
N GLY A 105 1.58 17.74 1.52
CA GLY A 105 0.27 17.50 0.90
C GLY A 105 0.27 17.59 -0.64
N LYS A 106 1.43 17.74 -1.28
CA LYS A 106 1.55 17.86 -2.74
C LYS A 106 1.68 16.49 -3.41
N THR A 107 1.41 16.43 -4.71
CA THR A 107 1.62 15.24 -5.56
C THR A 107 3.05 14.72 -5.40
N LEU A 108 3.23 13.40 -5.47
CA LEU A 108 4.56 12.80 -5.43
C LEU A 108 5.33 13.08 -6.71
N SER A 109 6.66 13.25 -6.59
CA SER A 109 7.53 13.10 -7.76
C SER A 109 7.56 11.62 -8.19
N PHE A 110 7.80 11.36 -9.48
CA PHE A 110 7.93 9.98 -9.98
C PHE A 110 8.97 9.17 -9.19
N LYS A 111 10.12 9.78 -8.86
CA LYS A 111 11.18 9.15 -8.06
C LYS A 111 10.69 8.76 -6.65
N GLN A 112 9.90 9.60 -5.99
CA GLN A 112 9.33 9.29 -4.68
C GLN A 112 8.26 8.20 -4.77
N ALA A 113 7.40 8.26 -5.79
CA ALA A 113 6.39 7.24 -6.02
C ALA A 113 7.04 5.88 -6.35
N TRP A 114 8.12 5.89 -7.12
CA TRP A 114 8.93 4.71 -7.41
C TRP A 114 9.57 4.13 -6.15
N SER A 115 10.26 4.95 -5.34
CA SER A 115 10.89 4.47 -4.12
C SER A 115 9.88 3.87 -3.15
N ARG A 116 8.70 4.49 -3.00
CA ARG A 116 7.61 3.96 -2.20
C ARG A 116 7.17 2.57 -2.66
N ASN A 117 6.98 2.37 -3.96
CA ASN A 117 6.56 1.08 -4.50
C ASN A 117 7.69 0.04 -4.48
N PHE A 118 8.94 0.45 -4.67
CA PHE A 118 10.11 -0.41 -4.49
C PHE A 118 10.23 -0.93 -3.05
N TRP A 119 10.14 -0.05 -2.04
CA TRP A 119 10.17 -0.46 -0.63
C TRP A 119 9.00 -1.38 -0.27
N LYS A 120 7.84 -1.19 -0.92
CA LYS A 120 6.69 -2.07 -0.72
C LYS A 120 6.97 -3.51 -1.17
N LEU A 121 7.69 -3.69 -2.29
CA LEU A 121 8.12 -5.00 -2.77
C LEU A 121 9.15 -5.62 -1.84
N LEU A 122 10.18 -4.85 -1.46
CA LEU A 122 11.26 -5.34 -0.60
C LEU A 122 10.77 -5.70 0.82
N LEU A 123 9.82 -4.93 1.35
CA LEU A 123 9.26 -5.12 2.69
C LEU A 123 8.01 -6.00 2.69
N LEU A 124 7.69 -6.69 1.59
CA LEU A 124 6.53 -7.58 1.50
C LEU A 124 6.52 -8.66 2.61
N PRO A 125 7.64 -9.34 2.94
CA PRO A 125 7.67 -10.30 4.06
C PRO A 125 7.39 -9.66 5.42
N LEU A 126 7.67 -8.35 5.55
CA LEU A 126 7.45 -7.56 6.77
C LEU A 126 6.11 -6.81 6.74
N ALA A 127 5.20 -7.14 5.82
CA ALA A 127 3.89 -6.50 5.72
C ALA A 127 3.06 -6.57 7.03
N PRO A 128 3.00 -7.70 7.76
CA PRO A 128 2.25 -7.76 9.03
C PRO A 128 2.82 -6.77 10.06
N LEU A 129 4.14 -6.71 10.18
CA LEU A 129 4.84 -5.77 11.05
C LEU A 129 4.60 -4.32 10.62
N SER A 130 4.65 -4.05 9.31
CA SER A 130 4.36 -2.72 8.77
C SER A 130 2.95 -2.24 9.10
N LEU A 131 1.95 -3.12 9.04
CA LEU A 131 0.57 -2.80 9.36
C LEU A 131 0.38 -2.59 10.87
N TYR A 132 1.02 -3.42 11.69
CA TYR A 132 1.04 -3.26 13.13
C TYR A 132 1.61 -1.90 13.55
N LEU A 133 2.75 -1.49 12.98
CA LEU A 133 3.36 -0.19 13.25
C LEU A 133 2.50 0.98 12.77
N ALA A 134 1.91 0.87 11.57
CA ALA A 134 0.96 1.87 11.08
C ALA A 134 -0.26 2.01 12.00
N GLY A 135 -0.70 0.90 12.62
CA GLY A 135 -1.81 0.85 13.57
C GLY A 135 -1.60 1.68 14.83
N ARG A 136 -0.34 1.87 15.21
CA ARG A 136 0.05 2.68 16.38
C ARG A 136 0.55 4.07 16.01
N ASP A 137 0.74 4.34 14.73
CA ASP A 137 1.22 5.61 14.23
C ASP A 137 0.08 6.62 14.11
N ALA A 138 0.23 7.82 14.68
CA ALA A 138 -0.77 8.88 14.58
C ALA A 138 -1.07 9.29 13.12
N ARG A 139 -0.07 9.16 12.23
CA ARG A 139 -0.16 9.48 10.80
C ARG A 139 -0.44 8.26 9.93
N ARG A 140 -0.70 7.10 10.54
CA ARG A 140 -1.01 5.82 9.89
C ARG A 140 0.01 5.41 8.82
N GLN A 141 1.28 5.76 9.01
CA GLN A 141 2.33 5.48 8.03
C GLN A 141 2.82 4.02 8.14
N SER A 142 2.76 3.30 7.02
CA SER A 142 3.44 2.01 6.85
C SER A 142 4.97 2.18 6.75
N LEU A 143 5.72 1.09 6.89
CA LEU A 143 7.19 1.13 6.77
C LEU A 143 7.63 1.70 5.41
N HIS A 144 7.04 1.24 4.30
CA HIS A 144 7.36 1.76 2.98
C HIS A 144 7.00 3.24 2.81
N ASP A 145 5.94 3.72 3.48
CA ASP A 145 5.56 5.13 3.44
C ASP A 145 6.56 5.99 4.21
N ARG A 146 7.04 5.53 5.38
CA ARG A 146 8.07 6.20 6.17
C ARG A 146 9.38 6.32 5.39
N MET A 147 9.83 5.23 4.76
CA MET A 147 11.05 5.22 3.94
C MET A 147 10.97 6.18 2.75
N ALA A 148 9.77 6.35 2.17
CA ALA A 148 9.55 7.24 1.04
C ALA A 148 9.08 8.66 1.42
N ASN A 149 8.91 8.96 2.72
CA ASN A 149 8.31 10.20 3.22
C ASN A 149 6.97 10.55 2.57
N THR A 150 6.09 9.55 2.48
CA THR A 150 4.76 9.66 1.88
C THR A 150 3.65 9.42 2.91
N PHE A 151 2.46 9.89 2.58
CA PHE A 151 1.28 9.80 3.41
C PHE A 151 0.09 9.37 2.56
N VAL A 152 -0.83 8.61 3.14
CA VAL A 152 -2.10 8.28 2.51
C VAL A 152 -3.20 8.99 3.29
N MET A 153 -3.90 9.88 2.62
CA MET A 153 -4.95 10.73 3.22
C MET A 153 -6.25 10.56 2.46
N TRP A 154 -7.33 11.02 3.09
CA TRP A 154 -8.60 11.20 2.40
C TRP A 154 -8.47 12.26 1.30
N LYS A 155 -9.13 12.05 0.16
CA LYS A 155 -9.14 13.02 -0.95
C LYS A 155 -9.77 14.34 -0.53
N ASP A 156 -10.83 14.26 0.27
CA ASP A 156 -11.49 15.39 0.92
C ASP A 156 -11.49 15.15 2.44
N PRO A 157 -10.43 15.56 3.14
CA PRO A 157 -10.32 15.35 4.58
C PRO A 157 -11.34 16.24 5.32
N ARG A 158 -12.14 15.61 6.19
CA ARG A 158 -13.12 16.32 7.03
C ARG A 158 -12.41 17.03 8.18
N PHE A 159 -11.91 18.24 7.92
CA PHE A 159 -11.26 19.06 8.93
C PHE A 159 -12.26 19.66 9.92
N ASP A 160 -11.96 19.54 11.21
CA ASP A 160 -12.51 20.37 12.28
C ASP A 160 -11.50 21.50 12.60
N ASN A 161 -11.94 22.64 13.13
CA ASN A 161 -11.06 23.76 13.50
C ASN A 161 -9.96 23.36 14.50
N LYS A 162 -10.14 22.26 15.23
CA LYS A 162 -9.14 21.68 16.15
C LYS A 162 -7.98 20.96 15.44
N ASP A 163 -8.13 20.61 14.16
CA ASP A 163 -7.12 19.87 13.39
C ASP A 163 -6.00 20.77 12.84
N GLN A 164 -6.18 22.10 12.82
CA GLN A 164 -5.15 23.04 12.38
C GLN A 164 -3.97 23.13 13.35
N GLU A 165 -4.16 22.79 14.63
CA GLU A 165 -3.09 22.77 15.64
C GLU A 165 -2.08 21.63 15.42
N SER A 166 -2.40 20.62 14.60
CA SER A 166 -1.49 19.48 14.35
C SER A 166 -0.38 19.76 13.31
N GLY A 167 -0.13 21.03 12.98
CA GLY A 167 1.04 21.45 12.19
C GLY A 167 0.98 21.20 10.68
N TYR A 168 -0.20 20.95 10.12
CA TYR A 168 -0.37 20.70 8.68
C TYR A 168 -0.95 21.93 7.96
N LYS A 169 -0.17 22.55 7.05
CA LYS A 169 -0.68 23.47 6.03
C LYS A 169 -0.99 22.68 4.77
N VAL A 170 -2.23 22.23 4.62
CA VAL A 170 -2.71 21.71 3.33
C VAL A 170 -3.07 22.91 2.47
N GLU A 171 -2.19 23.31 1.55
CA GLU A 171 -2.54 24.28 0.51
C GLU A 171 -3.48 23.61 -0.49
N TYR A 172 -4.74 24.03 -0.45
CA TYR A 172 -5.70 23.76 -1.52
C TYR A 172 -5.45 24.73 -2.68
N LYS A 173 -5.50 24.20 -3.91
CA LYS A 173 -5.62 24.98 -5.14
C LYS A 173 -6.97 24.67 -5.75
#